data_AF-A0A940PRZ0-F1
#
_entry.id   AF-A0A940PRZ0-F1
#
_cell.length_a   1.000
_cell.length_b   1.000
_cell.length_c   1.000
_cell.angle_alpha   90.00
_cell.angle_beta   90.00
_cell.angle_gamma   90.00
#
_symmetry.space_group_name_H-M   'P 1'
#
loop_
_entity.id
_entity.type
_entity.pdbx_description
1 polymer ?
#
loop_
_entity_poly.entity_id
_entity_poly.type
_entity_poly.pdbx_seq_one_letter_code
_entity_poly.pdbx_strand_id
1 'polypeptide(L)'
;MAHLNFVLIHPFKDGNGRMARIIQSLTLAKASDSAPIFMGIEEFLGRRTQAYYDVLAQVGQGNWATADRNSEAARPWVRFILTAHFNQASELKHRITSAGKAAVKMEELAAAAVLPERAVEVLSAALFGGTTTRSRYLAALEEIGEVISEQMASRDLTALVKAGLLASHSDKRGDGTHRAKWCKKRHARLVSVGRGATLIRSRISVVGQLVVKRGSMSCESS
;
A
#
# COMPACT_ATOMS: atom_id res chain seq x y z
N MET A 1 10.34 -20.68 -10.42
CA MET A 1 10.53 -21.13 -11.82
C MET A 1 9.37 -20.74 -12.74
N ALA A 2 8.11 -20.74 -12.30
CA ALA A 2 6.95 -20.42 -13.15
C ALA A 2 7.09 -19.16 -14.04
N HIS A 3 7.61 -18.05 -13.48
CA HIS A 3 7.87 -16.82 -14.25
C HIS A 3 8.82 -17.08 -15.43
N LEU A 4 10.01 -17.63 -15.15
CA LEU A 4 11.05 -17.87 -16.15
C LEU A 4 10.51 -18.75 -17.28
N ASN A 5 9.93 -19.90 -16.93
CA ASN A 5 9.44 -20.86 -17.91
C ASN A 5 8.35 -20.24 -18.79
N PHE A 6 7.43 -19.46 -18.20
CA PHE A 6 6.39 -18.79 -18.97
C PHE A 6 6.94 -17.77 -19.97
N VAL A 7 7.91 -16.94 -19.56
CA VAL A 7 8.52 -15.94 -20.45
C VAL A 7 9.33 -16.59 -21.56
N LEU A 8 9.99 -17.72 -21.28
CA LEU A 8 10.78 -18.45 -22.29
C LEU A 8 9.90 -19.20 -23.31
N ILE A 9 8.75 -19.74 -22.90
CA ILE A 9 7.78 -20.34 -23.83
C ILE A 9 7.16 -19.27 -24.74
N HIS A 10 6.92 -18.08 -24.19
CA HIS A 10 6.36 -16.93 -24.90
C HIS A 10 5.09 -17.24 -25.73
N PRO A 11 4.03 -17.78 -25.10
CA PRO A 11 2.87 -18.36 -25.82
C PRO A 11 1.94 -17.35 -26.50
N PHE A 12 2.02 -16.07 -26.14
CA PHE A 12 1.12 -15.03 -26.66
C PHE A 12 1.84 -14.06 -27.60
N LYS A 13 1.07 -13.39 -28.48
CA LYS A 13 1.59 -12.32 -29.36
C LYS A 13 2.07 -11.09 -28.58
N ASP A 14 1.41 -10.75 -27.48
CA ASP A 14 1.78 -9.68 -26.55
C ASP A 14 1.37 -10.07 -25.12
N GLY A 15 1.94 -9.39 -24.12
CA GLY A 15 1.53 -9.50 -22.73
C GLY A 15 2.23 -10.61 -21.95
N ASN A 16 3.17 -11.35 -22.54
CA ASN A 16 3.87 -12.46 -21.87
C ASN A 16 4.53 -12.03 -20.56
N GLY A 17 5.22 -10.88 -20.55
CA GLY A 17 5.84 -10.34 -19.32
C GLY A 17 4.83 -9.90 -18.25
N ARG A 18 3.61 -9.46 -18.62
CA ARG A 18 2.54 -9.17 -17.65
C ARG A 18 2.01 -10.47 -17.06
N MET A 19 1.71 -11.45 -17.92
CA MET A 19 1.20 -12.76 -17.51
C MET A 19 2.19 -13.52 -16.62
N ALA A 20 3.48 -13.51 -16.95
CA ALA A 20 4.50 -14.18 -16.15
C ALA A 20 4.59 -13.64 -14.72
N ARG A 21 4.47 -12.32 -14.54
CA ARG A 21 4.45 -11.67 -13.22
C ARG A 21 3.19 -12.03 -12.42
N ILE A 22 2.03 -12.08 -13.09
CA ILE A 22 0.77 -12.52 -12.48
C ILE A 22 0.89 -13.97 -12.01
N ILE A 23 1.36 -14.88 -12.89
CA ILE A 23 1.55 -16.29 -12.59
C ILE A 23 2.55 -16.48 -11.44
N GLN A 24 3.63 -15.71 -11.41
CA GLN A 24 4.59 -15.74 -10.31
C GLN A 24 3.90 -15.42 -8.98
N SER A 25 3.20 -14.28 -8.93
CA SER A 25 2.54 -13.79 -7.71
C SER A 25 1.48 -14.77 -7.22
N LEU A 26 0.69 -15.33 -8.14
CA LEU A 26 -0.33 -16.33 -7.84
C LEU A 26 0.28 -17.65 -7.32
N THR A 27 1.38 -18.10 -7.92
CA THR A 27 2.07 -19.33 -7.49
C THR A 27 2.61 -19.19 -6.07
N LEU A 28 3.24 -18.05 -5.76
CA LEU A 28 3.76 -17.77 -4.42
C LEU A 28 2.63 -17.61 -3.39
N ALA A 29 1.56 -16.89 -3.75
CA ALA A 29 0.39 -16.72 -2.90
C ALA A 29 -0.23 -18.06 -2.50
N LYS A 30 -0.42 -18.96 -3.48
CA LYS A 30 -0.94 -20.30 -3.25
C LYS A 30 -0.01 -21.14 -2.35
N ALA A 31 1.30 -21.01 -2.51
CA ALA A 31 2.28 -21.78 -1.74
C ALA A 31 2.45 -21.29 -0.29
N SER A 32 2.06 -20.05 0.02
CA SER A 32 2.29 -19.41 1.32
C SER A 32 1.00 -19.04 2.08
N ASP A 33 -0.16 -19.48 1.58
CA ASP A 33 -1.49 -19.09 2.07
C ASP A 33 -1.64 -17.58 2.34
N SER A 34 -1.01 -16.79 1.48
CA SER A 34 -0.89 -15.34 1.63
C SER A 34 -1.53 -14.63 0.44
N ALA A 35 -2.01 -13.41 0.63
CA ALA A 35 -2.68 -12.68 -0.45
C ALA A 35 -1.70 -12.33 -1.60
N PRO A 36 -2.08 -12.54 -2.89
CA PRO A 36 -1.22 -12.25 -4.04
C PRO A 36 -0.70 -10.81 -4.11
N ILE A 37 -1.44 -9.88 -3.52
CA ILE A 37 -1.07 -8.47 -3.45
C ILE A 37 0.25 -8.20 -2.69
N PHE A 38 0.65 -9.11 -1.81
CA PHE A 38 1.90 -9.06 -1.06
C PHE A 38 3.06 -9.77 -1.77
N MET A 39 2.79 -10.49 -2.85
CA MET A 39 3.77 -11.29 -3.61
C MET A 39 4.31 -10.58 -4.85
N GLY A 40 3.92 -9.33 -5.06
CA GLY A 40 4.32 -8.53 -6.22
C GLY A 40 5.73 -7.94 -6.09
N ILE A 41 6.52 -8.04 -7.15
CA ILE A 41 7.87 -7.45 -7.24
C ILE A 41 7.98 -6.34 -8.30
N GLU A 42 6.85 -5.79 -8.73
CA GLU A 42 6.78 -4.87 -9.87
C GLU A 42 7.57 -3.58 -9.64
N GLU A 43 7.55 -3.07 -8.41
CA GLU A 43 8.30 -1.86 -8.03
C GLU A 43 9.81 -2.08 -8.11
N PHE A 44 10.29 -3.28 -7.75
CA PHE A 44 11.70 -3.67 -7.90
C PHE A 44 12.07 -3.80 -9.38
N LEU A 45 11.24 -4.49 -10.18
CA LEU A 45 11.47 -4.69 -11.61
C LEU A 45 11.43 -3.36 -12.39
N GLY A 46 10.50 -2.47 -12.05
CA GLY A 46 10.39 -1.15 -12.68
C GLY A 46 11.61 -0.27 -12.41
N ARG A 47 12.24 -0.40 -11.24
CA ARG A 47 13.49 0.31 -10.91
C ARG A 47 14.75 -0.37 -11.46
N ARG A 48 14.65 -1.62 -11.90
CA ARG A 48 15.78 -2.47 -12.34
C ARG A 48 15.49 -3.18 -13.65
N THR A 49 14.85 -2.48 -14.58
CA THR A 49 14.34 -3.07 -15.82
C THR A 49 15.46 -3.65 -16.69
N GLN A 50 16.58 -2.94 -16.83
CA GLN A 50 17.73 -3.46 -17.59
C GLN A 50 18.30 -4.75 -16.95
N ALA A 51 18.59 -4.71 -15.65
CA ALA A 51 19.11 -5.87 -14.94
C ALA A 51 18.18 -7.10 -14.99
N TYR A 52 16.86 -6.88 -15.01
CA TYR A 52 15.88 -7.94 -15.23
C TYR A 52 16.06 -8.61 -16.60
N TYR A 53 16.18 -7.81 -17.66
CA TYR A 53 16.41 -8.33 -19.01
C TYR A 53 17.78 -8.96 -19.18
N ASP A 54 18.81 -8.43 -18.54
CA ASP A 54 20.17 -8.98 -18.58
C ASP A 54 20.19 -10.40 -17.98
N VAL A 55 19.59 -10.60 -16.81
CA VAL A 55 19.50 -11.92 -16.16
C VAL A 55 18.62 -12.87 -16.97
N LEU A 56 17.53 -12.37 -17.56
CA LEU A 56 16.68 -13.19 -18.42
C LEU A 56 17.41 -13.65 -19.69
N ALA A 57 18.20 -12.77 -20.32
CA ALA A 57 19.03 -13.11 -21.48
C ALA A 57 20.13 -14.11 -21.11
N GLN A 58 20.81 -13.89 -19.97
CA GLN A 58 21.85 -14.77 -19.45
C GLN A 58 21.35 -16.20 -19.24
N VAL A 59 20.17 -16.35 -18.64
CA VAL A 59 19.60 -17.66 -18.28
C VAL A 59 18.81 -18.29 -19.44
N GLY A 60 18.17 -17.46 -20.26
CA GLY A 60 17.34 -17.90 -21.38
C GLY A 60 18.14 -18.40 -22.57
N GLN A 61 19.27 -17.76 -22.91
CA GLN A 61 20.11 -18.08 -24.08
C GLN A 61 19.32 -18.41 -25.38
N GLY A 62 18.12 -17.84 -25.55
CA GLY A 62 17.23 -18.12 -26.69
C GLY A 62 16.57 -19.51 -26.71
N ASN A 63 16.67 -20.33 -25.66
CA ASN A 63 16.09 -21.68 -25.63
C ASN A 63 15.45 -22.02 -24.27
N TRP A 64 14.19 -22.46 -24.30
CA TRP A 64 13.45 -22.91 -23.12
C TRP A 64 14.06 -24.19 -22.50
N ALA A 65 14.72 -25.03 -23.31
CA ALA A 65 15.28 -26.31 -22.87
C ALA A 65 16.51 -26.18 -21.95
N THR A 66 17.16 -25.01 -21.92
CA THR A 66 18.37 -24.75 -21.13
C THR A 66 18.07 -24.48 -19.65
N ALA A 67 16.91 -23.91 -19.33
CA ALA A 67 16.54 -23.54 -17.95
C ALA A 67 15.91 -24.69 -17.14
N ASP A 68 15.33 -25.68 -17.81
CA ASP A 68 14.61 -26.81 -17.16
C ASP A 68 15.55 -27.98 -16.79
N ARG A 69 16.74 -28.05 -17.40
CA ARG A 69 17.64 -29.22 -17.32
C ARG A 69 18.83 -29.07 -16.36
N ASN A 70 19.11 -27.87 -15.85
CA ASN A 70 20.23 -27.64 -14.92
C ASN A 70 19.89 -26.56 -13.89
N SER A 71 19.85 -26.94 -12.61
CA SER A 71 19.61 -26.03 -11.47
C SER A 71 20.67 -24.92 -11.36
N GLU A 72 21.90 -25.16 -11.81
CA GLU A 72 22.98 -24.17 -11.78
C GLU A 72 22.79 -23.10 -12.86
N ALA A 73 22.24 -23.46 -14.02
CA ALA A 73 21.94 -22.50 -15.09
C ALA A 73 20.84 -21.50 -14.69
N ALA A 74 19.86 -21.94 -13.88
CA ALA A 74 18.80 -21.10 -13.36
C ALA A 74 19.22 -20.25 -12.15
N ARG A 75 20.41 -20.50 -11.56
CA ARG A 75 20.86 -19.86 -10.32
C ARG A 75 20.89 -18.33 -10.37
N PRO A 76 21.35 -17.66 -11.45
CA PRO A 76 21.30 -16.21 -11.55
C PRO A 76 19.87 -15.68 -11.48
N TRP A 77 18.93 -16.36 -12.17
CA TRP A 77 17.52 -16.01 -12.15
C TRP A 77 16.90 -16.17 -10.76
N VAL A 78 17.12 -17.33 -10.12
CA VAL A 78 16.61 -17.59 -8.76
C VAL A 78 17.14 -16.55 -7.78
N ARG A 79 18.43 -16.24 -7.83
CA ARG A 79 19.06 -15.20 -7.00
C ARG A 79 18.41 -13.84 -7.23
N PHE A 80 18.20 -13.44 -8.48
CA PHE A 80 17.59 -12.17 -8.84
C PHE A 80 16.16 -12.06 -8.29
N ILE A 81 15.33 -13.09 -8.48
CA ILE A 81 13.95 -13.11 -7.99
C ILE A 81 13.89 -13.13 -6.47
N LEU A 82 14.71 -13.93 -5.79
CA LEU A 82 14.77 -13.93 -4.32
C LEU A 82 15.22 -12.57 -3.77
N THR A 83 16.19 -11.92 -4.42
CA THR A 83 16.62 -10.56 -4.06
C THR A 83 15.48 -9.55 -4.24
N ALA A 84 14.70 -9.67 -5.31
CA ALA A 84 13.54 -8.83 -5.56
C ALA A 84 12.49 -8.97 -4.44
N HIS A 85 12.12 -10.21 -4.10
CA HIS A 85 11.16 -10.50 -3.04
C HIS A 85 11.66 -10.06 -1.67
N PHE A 86 12.92 -10.32 -1.33
CA PHE A 86 13.50 -9.88 -0.07
C PHE A 86 13.45 -8.37 0.09
N ASN A 87 13.82 -7.62 -0.94
CA ASN A 87 13.79 -6.15 -0.90
C ASN A 87 12.36 -5.63 -0.79
N GLN A 88 11.42 -6.20 -1.55
CA GLN A 88 10.01 -5.81 -1.51
C GLN A 88 9.37 -6.12 -0.16
N ALA A 89 9.63 -7.30 0.41
CA ALA A 89 9.14 -7.68 1.73
C ALA A 89 9.73 -6.80 2.84
N SER A 90 11.03 -6.49 2.75
CA SER A 90 11.72 -5.62 3.70
C SER A 90 11.16 -4.19 3.66
N GLU A 91 10.96 -3.65 2.47
CA GLU A 91 10.36 -2.33 2.25
C GLU A 91 8.91 -2.31 2.74
N LEU A 92 8.10 -3.32 2.40
CA LEU A 92 6.73 -3.44 2.88
C LEU A 92 6.67 -3.50 4.41
N LYS A 93 7.53 -4.31 5.04
CA LYS A 93 7.64 -4.39 6.51
C LYS A 93 7.97 -3.02 7.10
N HIS A 94 8.94 -2.31 6.53
CA HIS A 94 9.30 -0.97 6.97
C HIS A 94 8.12 0.01 6.85
N ARG A 95 7.39 -0.04 5.73
CA ARG A 95 6.19 0.80 5.50
C ARG A 95 5.07 0.50 6.50
N ILE A 96 4.79 -0.78 6.78
CA ILE A 96 3.76 -1.20 7.74
C ILE A 96 4.13 -0.76 9.17
N THR A 97 5.36 -1.06 9.61
CA THR A 97 5.82 -0.64 10.95
C THR A 97 5.77 0.87 11.09
N SER A 98 6.13 1.59 10.03
CA SER A 98 6.09 3.03 10.01
C SER A 98 4.68 3.60 10.08
N ALA A 99 3.75 3.05 9.29
CA ALA A 99 2.35 3.43 9.33
C ALA A 99 1.73 3.18 10.72
N GLY A 100 2.05 2.03 11.35
CA GLY A 100 1.59 1.72 12.72
C GLY A 100 2.11 2.71 13.76
N LYS A 101 3.40 3.07 13.71
CA LYS A 101 3.97 4.12 14.58
C LYS A 101 3.30 5.48 14.37
N ALA A 102 2.98 5.81 13.13
CA ALA A 102 2.26 7.04 12.83
C ALA A 102 0.84 7.01 13.40
N ALA A 103 0.11 5.91 13.27
CA ALA A 103 -1.23 5.74 13.83
C ALA A 103 -1.27 5.97 15.34
N VAL A 104 -0.43 5.26 16.10
CA VAL A 104 -0.29 5.44 17.56
C VAL A 104 0.02 6.89 17.90
N LYS A 105 0.92 7.54 17.13
CA LYS A 105 1.25 8.94 17.40
C LYS A 105 0.10 9.90 17.10
N MET A 106 -0.74 9.59 16.12
CA MET A 106 -1.95 10.38 15.81
C MET A 106 -2.97 10.27 16.95
N GLU A 107 -3.18 9.08 17.50
CA GLU A 107 -4.03 8.84 18.67
C GLU A 107 -3.54 9.63 19.88
N GLU A 108 -2.25 9.56 20.22
CA GLU A 108 -1.65 10.34 21.32
C GLU A 108 -1.87 11.85 21.14
N LEU A 109 -1.70 12.36 19.92
CA LEU A 109 -1.87 13.78 19.62
C LEU A 109 -3.33 14.21 19.68
N ALA A 110 -4.26 13.37 19.22
CA ALA A 110 -5.69 13.61 19.29
C ALA A 110 -6.17 13.61 20.75
N ALA A 111 -5.76 12.61 21.54
CA ALA A 111 -6.07 12.51 22.96
C ALA A 111 -5.52 13.71 23.75
N ALA A 112 -4.27 14.11 23.52
CA ALA A 112 -3.66 15.28 24.17
C ALA A 112 -4.37 16.60 23.83
N ALA A 113 -5.04 16.67 22.68
CA ALA A 113 -5.85 17.81 22.26
C ALA A 113 -7.34 17.69 22.67
N VAL A 114 -7.71 16.64 23.41
CA VAL A 114 -9.09 16.35 23.82
C VAL A 114 -10.03 16.28 22.60
N LEU A 115 -9.54 15.65 21.53
CA LEU A 115 -10.29 15.42 20.30
C LEU A 115 -10.94 14.03 20.33
N PRO A 116 -12.08 13.86 19.65
CA PRO A 116 -12.74 12.56 19.58
C PRO A 116 -11.88 11.56 18.80
N GLU A 117 -11.98 10.27 19.11
CA GLU A 117 -11.18 9.20 18.49
C GLU A 117 -11.32 9.18 16.95
N ARG A 118 -12.54 9.39 16.44
CA ARG A 118 -12.83 9.55 15.00
C ARG A 118 -12.02 10.65 14.29
N ALA A 119 -11.42 11.59 15.01
CA ALA A 119 -10.57 12.64 14.42
C ALA A 119 -9.23 12.09 13.92
N VAL A 120 -8.85 10.88 14.34
CA VAL A 120 -7.64 10.18 13.84
C VAL A 120 -7.79 9.83 12.35
N GLU A 121 -9.01 9.56 11.87
CA GLU A 121 -9.23 9.21 10.46
C GLU A 121 -8.88 10.34 9.50
N VAL A 122 -9.25 11.58 9.85
CA VAL A 122 -8.93 12.74 9.03
C VAL A 122 -7.43 13.10 9.12
N LEU A 123 -6.79 12.83 10.25
CA LEU A 123 -5.34 12.93 10.42
C LEU A 123 -4.61 11.92 9.53
N SER A 124 -5.04 10.66 9.52
CA SER A 124 -4.53 9.60 8.65
C SER A 124 -4.72 9.95 7.17
N ALA A 125 -5.92 10.40 6.80
CA ALA A 125 -6.22 10.85 5.44
C ALA A 125 -5.34 12.03 5.00
N ALA A 126 -5.04 12.97 5.89
CA ALA A 126 -4.17 14.10 5.59
C ALA A 126 -2.68 13.70 5.53
N LEU A 127 -2.25 12.74 6.35
CA LEU A 127 -0.85 12.28 6.38
C LEU A 127 -0.50 11.50 5.11
N PHE A 128 -1.36 10.58 4.68
CA PHE A 128 -1.09 9.68 3.56
C PHE A 128 -1.70 10.15 2.23
N GLY A 129 -2.81 10.90 2.27
CA GLY A 129 -3.53 11.40 1.10
C GLY A 129 -3.31 12.89 0.80
N GLY A 130 -2.55 13.60 1.64
CA GLY A 130 -2.25 15.02 1.45
C GLY A 130 -3.35 15.95 1.96
N THR A 131 -4.06 16.63 1.05
CA THR A 131 -5.13 17.55 1.45
C THR A 131 -6.41 16.76 1.73
N THR A 132 -7.05 17.05 2.86
CA THR A 132 -8.34 16.50 3.23
C THR A 132 -9.43 17.58 3.18
N THR A 133 -10.65 17.16 2.91
CA THR A 133 -11.86 17.99 2.87
C THR A 133 -12.90 17.42 3.81
N ARG A 134 -13.93 18.20 4.15
CA ARG A 134 -15.11 17.70 4.87
C ARG A 134 -15.72 16.47 4.18
N SER A 135 -15.91 16.51 2.86
CA SER A 135 -16.44 15.37 2.09
C SER A 135 -15.55 14.14 2.17
N ARG A 136 -14.22 14.30 2.11
CA ARG A 136 -13.27 13.20 2.23
C ARG A 136 -13.23 12.62 3.64
N TYR A 137 -13.46 13.45 4.66
CA TYR A 137 -13.58 12.99 6.03
C TYR A 137 -14.84 12.15 6.23
N LEU A 138 -15.99 12.65 5.76
CA LEU A 138 -17.26 11.90 5.83
C LEU A 138 -17.17 10.55 5.12
N ALA A 139 -16.60 10.51 3.91
CA ALA A 139 -16.39 9.27 3.17
C ALA A 139 -15.46 8.29 3.91
N ALA A 140 -14.42 8.79 4.58
CA ALA A 140 -13.52 7.93 5.36
C ALA A 140 -14.20 7.33 6.60
N LEU A 141 -15.09 8.07 7.26
CA LEU A 141 -15.88 7.54 8.38
C LEU A 141 -16.94 6.54 7.90
N GLU A 142 -17.58 6.80 6.77
CA GLU A 142 -18.55 5.87 6.18
C GLU A 142 -17.90 4.54 5.80
N GLU A 143 -16.66 4.54 5.30
CA GLU A 143 -15.87 3.33 5.02
C GLU A 143 -15.66 2.43 6.26
N ILE A 144 -15.68 3.01 7.47
CA ILE A 144 -15.55 2.28 8.74
C ILE A 144 -16.88 2.12 9.50
N GLY A 145 -18.00 2.48 8.87
CA GLY A 145 -19.34 2.34 9.44
C GLY A 145 -19.74 3.41 10.46
N GLU A 146 -18.99 4.52 10.55
CA GLU A 146 -19.33 5.66 11.40
C GLU A 146 -19.98 6.78 10.58
N VAL A 147 -21.14 7.28 11.03
CA VAL A 147 -21.89 8.33 10.34
C VAL A 147 -22.02 9.55 11.24
N ILE A 148 -21.52 10.69 10.79
CA ILE A 148 -21.64 11.97 11.48
C ILE A 148 -22.25 13.04 10.57
N SER A 149 -22.85 14.07 11.17
CA SER A 149 -23.36 15.21 10.39
C SER A 149 -22.23 16.06 9.80
N GLU A 150 -22.53 16.79 8.72
CA GLU A 150 -21.59 17.76 8.14
C GLU A 150 -21.14 18.82 9.16
N GLN A 151 -22.04 19.24 10.05
CA GLN A 151 -21.72 20.21 11.11
C GLN A 151 -20.70 19.65 12.10
N MET A 152 -20.84 18.38 12.51
CA MET A 152 -19.86 17.70 13.36
C MET A 152 -18.50 17.59 12.65
N ALA A 153 -18.49 17.17 11.38
CA ALA A 153 -17.27 17.10 10.59
C ALA A 153 -16.55 18.45 10.48
N SER A 154 -17.30 19.55 10.26
CA SER A 154 -16.74 20.90 10.26
C SER A 154 -16.18 21.32 11.62
N ARG A 155 -16.84 20.96 12.73
CA ARG A 155 -16.35 21.23 14.09
C ARG A 155 -15.06 20.49 14.37
N ASP A 156 -14.99 19.20 14.05
CA ASP A 156 -13.80 18.37 14.25
C ASP A 156 -12.60 18.91 13.44
N LEU A 157 -12.81 19.24 12.16
CA LEU A 157 -11.80 19.88 11.31
C LEU A 157 -11.28 21.20 11.90
N THR A 158 -12.19 22.04 12.40
CA THR A 158 -11.84 23.32 13.03
C THR A 158 -11.02 23.10 14.30
N ALA A 159 -11.42 22.13 15.13
CA ALA A 159 -10.71 21.77 16.35
C ALA A 159 -9.28 21.26 16.06
N LEU A 160 -9.12 20.43 15.03
CA LEU A 160 -7.82 19.94 14.55
C LEU A 160 -6.90 21.06 14.05
N VAL A 161 -7.45 22.06 13.37
CA VAL A 161 -6.70 23.26 12.94
C VAL A 161 -6.32 24.10 14.16
N LYS A 162 -7.24 24.32 15.10
CA LYS A 162 -6.99 25.06 16.35
C LYS A 162 -5.91 24.39 17.21
N ALA A 163 -5.90 23.06 17.27
CA ALA A 163 -4.87 22.26 17.94
C ALA A 163 -3.51 22.26 17.20
N GLY A 164 -3.45 22.83 16.00
CA GLY A 164 -2.25 22.88 15.17
C GLY A 164 -1.81 21.51 14.63
N LEU A 165 -2.71 20.53 14.62
CA LEU A 165 -2.49 19.21 14.03
C LEU A 165 -2.71 19.25 12.51
N LEU A 166 -3.71 20.03 12.08
CA LEU A 166 -3.92 20.41 10.70
C LEU A 166 -3.60 21.89 10.47
N ALA A 167 -3.30 22.23 9.22
CA ALA A 167 -3.24 23.60 8.74
C ALA A 167 -4.40 23.84 7.78
N SER A 168 -5.13 24.94 7.97
CA SER A 168 -6.13 25.38 7.00
C SER A 168 -5.48 25.66 5.65
N HIS A 169 -6.18 25.32 4.58
CA HIS A 169 -5.76 25.61 3.22
C HIS A 169 -6.87 26.39 2.53
N SER A 170 -6.81 27.72 2.58
CA SER A 170 -7.64 28.55 1.72
C SER A 170 -7.04 28.55 0.32
N ASP A 171 -7.83 28.12 -0.65
CA ASP A 171 -7.52 28.43 -2.04
C ASP A 171 -8.26 29.73 -2.37
N LYS A 172 -7.67 30.61 -3.18
CA LYS A 172 -8.26 31.94 -3.48
C LYS A 172 -9.56 31.87 -4.30
N ARG A 173 -10.07 30.67 -4.59
CA ARG A 173 -11.36 30.44 -5.23
C ARG A 173 -12.36 30.05 -4.15
N GLY A 174 -13.35 30.93 -3.92
CA GLY A 174 -14.38 30.82 -2.88
C GLY A 174 -15.39 29.69 -3.09
N ASP A 175 -14.93 28.46 -3.33
CA ASP A 175 -15.74 27.28 -3.03
C ASP A 175 -15.71 27.08 -1.51
N GLY A 176 -16.85 26.92 -0.85
CA GLY A 176 -16.96 26.79 0.62
C GLY A 176 -16.33 25.51 1.19
N THR A 177 -15.33 24.95 0.53
CA THR A 177 -14.72 23.66 0.81
C THR A 177 -13.63 23.85 1.86
N HIS A 178 -13.92 23.48 3.10
CA HIS A 178 -12.91 23.42 4.17
C HIS A 178 -11.83 22.40 3.80
N ARG A 179 -10.72 22.89 3.23
CA ARG A 179 -9.51 22.12 2.94
C ARG A 179 -8.53 22.25 4.09
N ALA A 180 -7.96 21.14 4.50
CA ALA A 180 -6.92 21.10 5.52
C ALA A 180 -5.83 20.10 5.13
N LYS A 181 -4.61 20.31 5.63
CA LYS A 181 -3.49 19.38 5.42
C LYS A 181 -2.70 19.20 6.69
N TRP A 182 -1.91 18.15 6.75
CA TRP A 182 -1.04 17.92 7.90
C TRP A 182 -0.16 19.16 8.19
N CYS A 183 -0.10 19.58 9.46
CA CYS A 183 0.71 20.73 9.85
C CYS A 183 2.21 20.43 9.69
N LYS A 184 2.89 21.12 8.77
CA LYS A 184 4.33 20.92 8.45
C LYS A 184 5.25 20.92 9.68
N LYS A 185 4.98 21.78 10.67
CA LYS A 185 5.77 21.86 11.93
C LYS A 185 5.71 20.56 12.73
N ARG A 186 4.57 19.86 12.73
CA ARG A 186 4.39 18.56 13.39
C ARG A 186 4.64 17.38 12.45
N HIS A 187 4.70 17.62 11.14
CA HIS A 187 4.97 16.62 10.09
C HIS A 187 6.38 16.05 10.18
N ALA A 188 7.41 16.87 10.43
CA ALA A 188 8.81 16.43 10.40
C ALA A 188 9.12 15.28 11.39
N ARG A 189 8.43 15.23 12.54
CA ARG A 189 8.56 14.14 13.53
C ARG A 189 7.84 12.84 13.15
N LEU A 190 6.85 12.92 12.26
CA LEU A 190 6.07 11.80 11.73
C LEU A 190 6.57 11.32 10.36
N VAL A 191 7.30 12.15 9.60
CA VAL A 191 7.73 11.86 8.22
C VAL A 191 9.13 11.29 8.11
N SER A 192 9.93 11.34 9.19
CA SER A 192 11.06 10.40 9.33
C SER A 192 10.61 8.94 9.33
N VAL A 193 9.30 8.71 9.56
CA VAL A 193 8.61 7.43 9.53
C VAL A 193 7.85 7.24 8.20
N GLY A 194 7.33 8.31 7.58
CA GLY A 194 6.40 8.24 6.43
C GLY A 194 6.96 8.17 5.00
N ARG A 195 8.29 8.22 4.73
CA ARG A 195 8.81 8.29 3.33
C ARG A 195 8.51 7.07 2.45
N GLY A 196 7.98 5.98 2.99
CA GLY A 196 7.51 4.82 2.22
C GLY A 196 5.97 4.66 2.14
N ALA A 197 5.19 5.49 2.85
CA ALA A 197 3.77 5.19 3.07
C ALA A 197 2.81 5.64 1.95
N THR A 198 3.29 6.39 0.95
CA THR A 198 2.46 6.94 -0.13
C THR A 198 1.82 5.86 -1.03
N LEU A 199 2.32 4.62 -1.01
CA LEU A 199 1.78 3.52 -1.84
C LEU A 199 0.79 2.59 -1.12
N ILE A 200 0.54 2.76 0.18
CA ILE A 200 -0.25 1.79 0.95
C ILE A 200 -1.76 1.87 0.65
N ARG A 201 -2.30 3.06 0.36
CA ARG A 201 -3.76 3.23 0.21
C ARG A 201 -4.33 2.58 -1.06
N SER A 202 -3.54 2.38 -2.12
CA SER A 202 -4.02 1.71 -3.33
C SER A 202 -4.09 0.18 -3.20
N ARG A 203 -3.46 -0.41 -2.17
CA ARG A 203 -3.42 -1.86 -1.97
C ARG A 203 -4.08 -2.33 -0.67
N ILE A 204 -4.10 -1.54 0.42
CA ILE A 204 -4.68 -1.95 1.71
C ILE A 204 -6.21 -1.75 1.78
N SER A 205 -6.81 -0.89 0.95
CA SER A 205 -8.27 -0.76 0.88
C SER A 205 -8.97 -2.10 0.54
N VAL A 206 -8.27 -3.02 -0.12
CA VAL A 206 -8.75 -4.36 -0.44
C VAL A 206 -8.62 -5.32 0.76
N VAL A 207 -7.65 -5.13 1.65
CA VAL A 207 -7.38 -6.05 2.78
C VAL A 207 -8.32 -5.78 3.96
N GLY A 208 -8.63 -4.51 4.25
CA GLY A 208 -9.60 -4.15 5.30
C GLY A 208 -11.00 -4.73 5.04
N GLN A 209 -11.44 -4.77 3.77
CA GLN A 209 -12.73 -5.35 3.40
C GLN A 209 -12.75 -6.89 3.37
N LEU A 210 -11.60 -7.54 3.18
CA LEU A 210 -11.50 -9.01 3.12
C LEU A 210 -11.35 -9.67 4.50
N VAL A 211 -10.74 -8.99 5.47
CA VAL A 211 -10.64 -9.51 6.85
C VAL A 211 -11.96 -9.36 7.60
N VAL A 212 -12.70 -8.27 7.38
CA VAL A 212 -14.03 -8.08 8.00
C VAL A 212 -15.06 -9.10 7.46
N LYS A 213 -15.00 -9.47 6.18
CA LYS A 213 -15.92 -10.47 5.59
C LYS A 213 -15.69 -11.93 6.00
N ARG A 214 -14.53 -12.28 6.57
CA ARG A 214 -14.30 -13.64 7.11
C ARG A 214 -14.68 -13.78 8.59
N GLY A 215 -14.91 -12.67 9.30
CA GLY A 215 -15.31 -12.68 10.72
C GLY A 215 -16.80 -12.86 10.98
N SER A 216 -17.66 -12.90 9.94
CA SER A 216 -19.13 -12.96 10.09
C SER A 216 -19.76 -14.27 9.62
N MET A 217 -18.98 -15.35 9.44
CA MET A 217 -19.47 -16.69 9.05
C MET A 217 -19.09 -17.73 10.11
N SER A 218 -19.65 -17.62 11.30
CA SER A 218 -19.77 -18.75 12.25
C SER A 218 -20.64 -18.33 13.43
N CYS A 219 -21.96 -18.41 13.27
CA CYS A 219 -22.94 -18.68 14.32
C CYS A 219 -24.34 -18.77 13.69
N GLU A 220 -24.63 -19.88 13.02
CA GLU A 220 -26.00 -20.38 12.92
C GLU A 220 -25.97 -21.84 13.37
N SER A 221 -26.58 -22.03 14.54
CA SER A 221 -26.86 -23.29 15.20
C SER A 221 -28.07 -23.95 14.55
N SER A 222 -27.92 -25.18 14.07
CA SER A 222 -28.87 -26.31 14.18
C SER A 222 -28.25 -27.57 13.61
#